data_AF-A0A844GQH0-F1
#
_entry.id   AF-A0A844GQH0-F1
#
_cell.length_a   1.000
_cell.length_b   1.000
_cell.length_c   1.000
_cell.angle_alpha   90.00
_cell.angle_beta   90.00
_cell.angle_gamma   90.00
#
_symmetry.space_group_name_H-M   'P 1'
#
loop_
_entity.id
_entity.type
_entity.pdbx_description
1 polymer ?
#
loop_
_entity_poly.entity_id
_entity_poly.type
_entity_poly.pdbx_seq_one_letter_code
_entity_poly.pdbx_strand_id
1 'polypeptide(L)'
;DDPEAVLFVTQLAIDYRMQFKRDVVIDLVCYRRRGHNEADEPSGTQPIMYQQITKQRTTRELYADRLTQGGVLDAERVQAKVDEYRNALDNGLHVVKSLVKEPNKELFVDWRPYLGHAWTARHDTRFDLKTLQELSAKLLEIPEGFVVQRQVSKIYEDRQKMQAGGLPIN
;
A
#
# COMPACT_ATOMS: atom_id res chain seq x y z
N ASP A 1 -7.14 -10.04 23.52
CA ASP A 1 -6.14 -11.10 23.26
C ASP A 1 -6.78 -12.37 22.69
N ASP A 2 -7.44 -12.26 21.54
CA ASP A 2 -8.07 -13.41 20.86
C ASP A 2 -7.60 -13.46 19.39
N PRO A 3 -6.59 -14.29 19.07
CA PRO A 3 -6.08 -14.40 17.70
C PRO A 3 -7.08 -14.98 16.69
N GLU A 4 -8.01 -15.84 17.12
CA GLU A 4 -9.02 -16.46 16.24
C GLU A 4 -10.08 -15.42 15.84
N ALA A 5 -10.52 -14.58 16.79
CA ALA A 5 -11.41 -13.47 16.49
C ALA A 5 -10.76 -12.45 15.52
N VAL A 6 -9.45 -12.20 15.67
CA VAL A 6 -8.69 -11.34 14.74
C VAL A 6 -8.65 -11.94 13.33
N LEU A 7 -8.44 -13.26 13.20
CA LEU A 7 -8.51 -13.94 11.92
C LEU A 7 -9.91 -13.81 11.29
N PHE A 8 -10.95 -14.05 12.08
CA PHE A 8 -12.34 -13.95 11.62
C PHE A 8 -12.70 -12.53 11.15
N VAL A 9 -12.40 -11.49 11.92
CA VAL A 9 -12.70 -10.10 11.51
C VAL A 9 -11.88 -9.67 10.30
N THR A 10 -10.68 -10.23 10.12
CA THR A 10 -9.86 -10.00 8.92
C THR A 10 -10.52 -10.58 7.68
N GLN A 11 -11.04 -11.82 7.75
CA GLN A 11 -11.79 -12.43 6.66
C GLN A 11 -13.04 -11.62 6.33
N LEU A 12 -13.81 -11.23 7.34
CA LEU A 12 -15.00 -10.38 7.18
C LEU A 12 -14.69 -9.03 6.51
N ALA A 13 -13.60 -8.38 6.91
CA ALA A 13 -13.18 -7.11 6.31
C ALA A 13 -12.79 -7.28 4.84
N ILE A 14 -12.11 -8.38 4.50
CA ILE A 14 -11.79 -8.71 3.11
C ILE A 14 -13.07 -8.95 2.31
N ASP A 15 -14.02 -9.72 2.85
CA ASP A 15 -15.29 -10.01 2.19
C ASP A 15 -16.08 -8.71 1.95
N TYR A 16 -16.17 -7.83 2.95
CA TYR A 16 -16.80 -6.52 2.80
C TYR A 16 -16.12 -5.68 1.71
N ARG A 17 -14.79 -5.57 1.74
CA ARG A 17 -14.02 -4.81 0.74
C ARG A 17 -14.24 -5.38 -0.66
N MET A 18 -14.28 -6.71 -0.80
CA MET A 18 -14.45 -7.38 -2.08
C MET A 18 -15.87 -7.25 -2.63
N GLN A 19 -16.89 -7.33 -1.77
CA GLN A 19 -18.29 -7.21 -2.14
C GLN A 19 -18.69 -5.77 -2.48
N PHE A 20 -18.32 -4.81 -1.64
CA PHE A 20 -18.83 -3.44 -1.73
C PHE A 20 -17.85 -2.44 -2.35
N LYS A 21 -16.57 -2.82 -2.49
CA LYS A 21 -15.50 -1.95 -3.00
C LYS A 21 -15.40 -0.63 -2.23
N ARG A 22 -15.61 -0.70 -0.92
CA ARG A 22 -15.49 0.43 0.02
C ARG A 22 -14.40 0.14 1.04
N ASP A 23 -13.88 1.20 1.62
CA ASP A 23 -12.92 1.13 2.72
C ASP A 23 -13.59 0.54 3.98
N VAL A 24 -12.79 -0.18 4.76
CA VAL A 24 -13.18 -0.82 6.01
C VAL A 24 -12.03 -0.72 7.00
N VAL A 25 -12.35 -0.56 8.28
CA VAL A 25 -11.36 -0.40 9.35
C VAL A 25 -11.48 -1.59 10.31
N ILE A 26 -10.34 -2.17 10.67
CA ILE A 26 -10.22 -3.11 11.78
C ILE A 26 -9.54 -2.36 12.92
N ASP A 27 -10.27 -2.08 14.00
CA ASP A 27 -9.68 -1.56 15.23
C ASP A 27 -9.09 -2.72 16.04
N LEU A 28 -7.78 -2.94 15.87
CA LEU A 28 -7.06 -3.98 16.60
C LEU A 28 -6.62 -3.46 17.97
N VAL A 29 -7.52 -3.53 18.93
CA VAL A 29 -7.25 -3.12 20.31
C VAL A 29 -6.20 -4.06 20.94
N CYS A 30 -5.02 -3.50 21.21
CA CYS A 30 -3.89 -4.19 21.82
C CYS A 30 -3.19 -3.34 22.89
N TYR A 31 -2.02 -3.76 23.34
CA TYR A 31 -1.19 -3.02 24.29
C TYR A 31 0.26 -2.95 23.82
N ARG A 32 0.99 -1.95 24.32
CA ARG A 32 2.43 -1.79 24.07
C ARG A 32 3.23 -2.33 25.25
N ARG A 33 3.99 -3.41 25.03
CA ARG A 33 4.72 -4.12 26.11
C ARG A 33 5.83 -3.27 26.75
N ARG A 34 6.52 -2.45 25.97
CA ARG A 34 7.62 -1.55 26.40
C ARG A 34 7.22 -0.09 26.19
N GLY A 35 8.12 0.86 26.48
CA GLY A 35 7.94 2.28 26.21
C GLY A 35 7.71 2.61 24.73
N HIS A 36 7.73 3.89 24.36
CA HIS A 36 7.56 4.28 22.96
C HIS A 36 8.65 3.68 22.07
N ASN A 37 9.86 3.57 22.62
CA ASN A 37 10.93 2.72 22.15
C ASN A 37 11.38 1.79 23.30
N GLU A 38 12.28 0.85 23.01
CA GLU A 38 12.71 -0.15 23.99
C GLU A 38 13.55 0.40 25.15
N ALA A 39 14.11 1.61 25.01
CA ALA A 39 14.94 2.27 26.03
C ALA A 39 14.14 3.28 26.88
N ASP A 40 12.89 3.55 26.51
CA ASP A 40 12.01 4.52 27.15
C ASP A 40 11.29 3.89 28.35
N GLU A 41 11.15 4.67 29.45
CA GLU A 41 10.49 4.25 30.68
C GLU A 41 9.06 4.81 30.74
N PRO A 42 8.04 4.00 30.41
CA PRO A 42 6.68 4.49 30.25
C PRO A 42 5.95 4.73 31.58
N SER A 43 6.43 4.16 32.69
CA SER A 43 5.77 4.31 34.00
C SER A 43 5.76 5.75 34.49
N GLY A 44 6.64 6.60 33.97
CA GLY A 44 6.67 8.04 34.30
C GLY A 44 5.39 8.78 33.89
N THR A 45 4.66 8.31 32.87
CA THR A 45 3.44 8.97 32.37
C THR A 45 2.22 8.04 32.28
N GLN A 46 2.40 6.72 32.23
CA GLN A 46 1.31 5.73 32.22
C GLN A 46 1.45 4.64 33.32
N PRO A 47 1.63 4.99 34.61
CA PRO A 47 1.96 4.01 35.66
C PRO A 47 0.87 2.94 35.87
N ILE A 48 -0.40 3.33 35.91
CA ILE A 48 -1.52 2.39 36.15
C ILE A 48 -1.64 1.37 35.02
N MET A 49 -1.49 1.83 33.77
CA MET A 49 -1.54 0.96 32.59
C MET A 49 -0.40 -0.06 32.62
N TYR A 50 0.84 0.38 32.87
CA TYR A 50 2.00 -0.52 32.89
C TYR A 50 2.03 -1.47 34.09
N GLN A 51 1.40 -1.11 35.22
CA GLN A 51 1.16 -2.04 36.32
C GLN A 51 0.29 -3.24 35.90
N GLN A 52 -0.70 -3.03 35.03
CA GLN A 52 -1.53 -4.11 34.49
C GLN A 52 -0.79 -4.90 33.41
N ILE A 53 -0.16 -4.20 32.46
CA ILE A 53 0.59 -4.84 31.35
C ILE A 53 1.69 -5.76 31.89
N THR A 54 2.42 -5.35 32.93
CA THR A 54 3.49 -6.15 33.53
C THR A 54 2.99 -7.47 34.11
N LYS A 55 1.76 -7.50 34.65
CA LYS A 55 1.12 -8.71 35.19
C LYS A 55 0.47 -9.57 34.10
N GLN A 56 0.18 -8.99 32.94
CA GLN A 56 -0.48 -9.68 31.85
C GLN A 56 0.49 -10.59 31.10
N ARG A 57 0.14 -11.88 31.06
CA ARG A 57 0.80 -12.88 30.20
C ARG A 57 0.70 -12.47 28.74
N THR A 58 1.68 -12.88 27.93
CA THR A 58 1.68 -12.49 26.51
C THR A 58 0.54 -13.17 25.75
N THR A 59 0.06 -12.55 24.67
CA THR A 59 -0.99 -13.12 23.82
C THR A 59 -0.60 -14.50 23.26
N ARG A 60 0.69 -14.70 22.97
CA ARG A 60 1.25 -16.00 22.56
C ARG A 60 1.05 -17.07 23.65
N GLU A 61 1.37 -16.75 24.89
CA GLU A 61 1.24 -17.68 26.03
C GLU A 61 -0.23 -18.02 26.29
N LEU A 62 -1.10 -17.02 26.31
CA LEU A 62 -2.53 -17.21 26.51
C LEU A 62 -3.13 -18.13 25.44
N TYR A 63 -2.74 -17.93 24.17
CA TYR A 63 -3.24 -18.75 23.07
C TYR A 63 -2.65 -20.16 23.08
N ALA A 64 -1.36 -20.32 23.39
CA ALA A 64 -0.73 -21.62 23.52
C ALA A 64 -1.36 -22.46 24.64
N ASP A 65 -1.65 -21.85 25.80
CA ASP A 65 -2.37 -22.51 26.89
C ASP A 65 -3.75 -22.97 26.46
N ARG A 66 -4.52 -22.12 25.76
CA ARG A 66 -5.85 -22.47 25.26
C ARG A 66 -5.79 -23.68 24.32
N LEU A 67 -4.82 -23.71 23.40
CA LEU A 67 -4.61 -24.85 22.50
C LEU A 67 -4.19 -26.12 23.24
N THR A 68 -3.43 -25.97 24.32
CA THR A 68 -2.98 -27.10 25.16
C THR A 68 -4.14 -27.67 25.97
N GLN A 69 -4.95 -26.81 26.59
CA GLN A 69 -6.18 -27.19 27.29
C GLN A 69 -7.20 -27.86 26.36
N GLY A 70 -7.26 -27.42 25.10
CA GLY A 70 -8.08 -28.03 24.06
C GLY A 70 -7.49 -29.31 23.45
N GLY A 71 -6.29 -29.75 23.87
CA GLY A 71 -5.64 -30.95 23.35
C GLY A 71 -5.15 -30.84 21.89
N VAL A 72 -5.11 -29.64 21.32
CA VAL A 72 -4.66 -29.40 19.94
C VAL A 72 -3.14 -29.47 19.84
N LEU A 73 -2.45 -28.97 20.87
CA LEU A 73 -1.00 -29.02 21.03
C LEU A 73 -0.66 -29.54 22.42
N ASP A 74 0.52 -30.12 22.57
CA ASP A 74 1.11 -30.40 23.87
C ASP A 74 2.18 -29.33 24.20
N ALA A 75 2.59 -29.28 25.46
CA ALA A 75 3.57 -28.30 25.93
C ALA A 75 4.93 -28.45 25.22
N GLU A 76 5.32 -29.68 24.86
CA GLU A 76 6.57 -29.97 24.16
C GLU A 76 6.58 -29.36 22.76
N ARG A 77 5.49 -29.50 22.00
CA ARG A 77 5.31 -28.89 20.67
C ARG A 77 5.25 -27.37 20.73
N VAL A 78 4.65 -26.80 21.77
CA VAL A 78 4.66 -25.34 21.98
C VAL A 78 6.10 -24.85 22.17
N GLN A 79 6.88 -25.52 23.01
CA GLN A 79 8.27 -25.16 23.28
C GLN A 79 9.15 -25.37 22.04
N ALA A 80 8.98 -26.49 21.33
CA ALA A 80 9.71 -26.79 20.10
C ALA A 80 9.53 -25.70 19.03
N LYS A 81 8.33 -25.10 18.90
CA LYS A 81 8.08 -23.97 17.99
C LYS A 81 8.86 -22.71 18.36
N VAL A 82 9.01 -22.43 19.66
CA VAL A 82 9.79 -21.29 20.15
C VAL A 82 11.27 -21.51 19.84
N ASP A 83 11.77 -22.71 20.08
CA ASP A 83 13.17 -23.05 19.88
C ASP A 83 13.53 -23.14 18.39
N GLU A 84 12.66 -23.70 17.55
CA GLU A 84 12.79 -23.70 16.09
C GLU A 84 12.93 -22.27 15.55
N TYR A 85 12.06 -21.36 16.01
CA TYR A 85 12.10 -19.96 15.57
C TYR A 85 13.37 -19.25 16.03
N ARG A 86 13.81 -19.46 17.28
CA ARG A 86 15.05 -18.89 17.81
C ARG A 86 16.27 -19.41 17.05
N ASN A 87 16.36 -20.73 16.87
CA ASN A 87 17.44 -21.35 16.11
C ASN A 87 17.49 -20.84 14.68
N ALA A 88 16.34 -20.62 14.04
CA ALA A 88 16.30 -20.04 12.70
C ALA A 88 16.88 -18.62 12.66
N LEU A 89 16.56 -17.78 13.65
CA LEU A 89 17.15 -16.43 13.76
C LEU A 89 18.65 -16.48 14.03
N ASP A 90 19.11 -17.31 14.97
CA ASP A 90 20.52 -17.42 15.35
C ASP A 90 21.38 -17.91 14.18
N ASN A 91 20.83 -18.76 13.32
CA ASN A 91 21.50 -19.27 12.12
C ASN A 91 21.29 -18.39 10.88
N GLY A 92 20.64 -17.24 11.00
CA GLY A 92 20.36 -16.34 9.87
C GLY A 92 19.46 -16.95 8.79
N LEU A 93 18.67 -17.97 9.13
CA LEU A 93 17.75 -18.63 8.22
C LEU A 93 16.54 -17.73 7.91
N HIS A 94 15.93 -17.95 6.75
CA HIS A 94 14.68 -17.29 6.40
C HIS A 94 13.52 -17.87 7.22
N VAL A 95 12.92 -17.06 8.08
CA VAL A 95 11.78 -17.44 8.92
C VAL A 95 10.42 -17.30 8.22
N VAL A 96 10.39 -16.75 7.00
CA VAL A 96 9.18 -16.61 6.18
C VAL A 96 9.25 -17.65 5.05
N LYS A 97 8.30 -18.59 5.06
CA LYS A 97 8.22 -19.68 4.06
C LYS A 97 7.90 -19.18 2.64
N SER A 98 7.31 -18.00 2.52
CA SER A 98 6.87 -17.38 1.26
C SER A 98 7.68 -16.11 0.94
N LEU A 99 9.00 -16.15 1.15
CA LEU A 99 9.84 -15.00 0.83
C LEU A 99 9.93 -14.90 -0.70
N VAL A 100 9.31 -13.86 -1.27
CA VAL A 100 9.47 -13.49 -2.67
C VAL A 100 10.90 -12.96 -2.84
N LYS A 101 11.84 -13.85 -3.19
CA LYS A 101 13.27 -13.50 -3.36
C LYS A 101 13.52 -12.67 -4.60
N GLU A 102 12.65 -12.80 -5.61
CA GLU A 102 12.72 -12.01 -6.84
C GLU A 102 11.47 -11.13 -6.94
N PRO A 103 11.60 -9.79 -6.87
CA PRO A 103 10.48 -8.90 -7.09
C PRO A 103 9.93 -9.12 -8.50
N ASN A 104 8.61 -9.26 -8.63
CA ASN A 104 8.00 -9.33 -9.96
C ASN A 104 8.21 -7.98 -10.66
N LYS A 105 9.15 -7.95 -11.62
CA LYS A 105 9.54 -6.76 -12.38
C LYS A 105 8.38 -6.17 -13.19
N GLU A 106 7.33 -6.93 -13.48
CA GLU A 106 6.12 -6.44 -14.15
C GLU A 106 5.33 -5.44 -13.30
N LEU A 107 5.48 -5.49 -11.97
CA LEU A 107 4.82 -4.58 -11.05
C LEU A 107 5.58 -3.26 -10.86
N PHE A 108 6.77 -3.13 -11.46
CA PHE A 108 7.63 -1.96 -11.32
C PHE A 108 7.86 -1.30 -12.67
N VAL A 109 7.75 0.02 -12.70
CA VAL A 109 8.19 0.80 -13.87
C VAL A 109 9.72 0.78 -13.88
N ASP A 110 10.30 0.31 -14.98
CA ASP A 110 11.75 0.36 -15.17
C ASP A 110 12.20 1.78 -15.51
N TRP A 111 12.66 2.50 -14.49
CA TRP A 111 13.17 3.87 -14.65
C TRP A 111 14.59 3.95 -15.19
N ARG A 112 15.34 2.83 -15.28
CA ARG A 112 16.75 2.83 -15.70
C ARG A 112 17.01 3.55 -17.03
N PRO A 113 16.14 3.49 -18.05
CA PRO A 113 16.34 4.26 -19.29
C PRO A 113 16.30 5.78 -19.12
N TYR A 114 15.70 6.27 -18.04
CA TYR A 114 15.44 7.70 -17.79
C TYR A 114 16.35 8.30 -16.72
N LEU A 115 17.16 7.49 -16.05
CA LEU A 115 18.11 7.95 -15.03
C LEU A 115 19.45 8.35 -15.63
N GLY A 116 20.10 9.37 -15.08
CA GLY A 116 21.46 9.77 -15.46
C GLY A 116 21.57 10.80 -16.59
N HIS A 117 20.45 11.32 -17.11
CA HIS A 117 20.46 12.42 -18.06
C HIS A 117 20.67 13.75 -17.34
N ALA A 118 21.53 14.62 -17.88
CA ALA A 118 21.65 16.00 -17.41
C ALA A 118 20.38 16.78 -17.76
N TRP A 119 19.99 17.75 -16.93
CA TRP A 119 18.85 18.63 -17.25
C TRP A 119 19.06 19.45 -18.53
N THR A 120 20.31 19.62 -18.96
CA THR A 120 20.73 20.28 -20.21
C THR A 120 20.85 19.33 -21.41
N ALA A 121 20.52 18.05 -21.26
CA ALA A 121 20.63 17.09 -22.35
C ALA A 121 19.78 17.53 -23.54
N ARG A 122 20.42 17.59 -24.72
CA ARG A 122 19.74 17.97 -25.95
C ARG A 122 18.94 16.77 -26.47
N HIS A 123 17.63 16.94 -26.58
CA HIS A 123 16.74 15.97 -27.19
C HIS A 123 16.05 16.56 -28.42
N ASP A 124 15.78 15.72 -29.42
CA ASP A 124 15.01 16.14 -30.58
C ASP A 124 13.52 16.11 -30.22
N THR A 125 12.95 17.30 -30.01
CA THR A 125 11.52 17.49 -29.72
C THR A 125 10.73 17.94 -30.94
N ARG A 126 11.32 17.87 -32.15
CA ARG A 126 10.60 18.16 -33.40
C ARG A 126 9.46 17.17 -33.57
N PHE A 127 8.37 17.66 -34.14
CA PHE A 127 7.17 16.86 -34.39
C PHE A 127 6.62 17.18 -35.77
N ASP A 128 6.07 16.17 -36.44
CA ASP A 128 5.51 16.35 -37.78
C ASP A 128 4.25 17.22 -37.74
N LEU A 129 4.25 18.28 -38.55
CA LEU A 129 3.17 19.28 -38.53
C LEU A 129 1.83 18.66 -38.93
N LYS A 130 1.82 17.77 -39.93
CA LYS A 130 0.59 17.13 -40.38
C LYS A 130 -0.02 16.27 -39.27
N THR A 131 0.81 15.46 -38.61
CA THR A 131 0.40 14.65 -37.46
C THR A 131 -0.12 15.53 -36.32
N LEU A 132 0.52 16.68 -36.04
CA LEU A 132 0.05 17.63 -35.03
C LEU A 132 -1.34 18.18 -35.35
N GLN A 133 -1.59 18.52 -36.62
CA GLN A 133 -2.88 19.01 -37.09
C GLN A 133 -3.98 17.95 -37.00
N GLU A 134 -3.68 16.69 -37.33
CA GLU A 134 -4.60 15.57 -37.19
C GLU A 134 -4.96 15.31 -35.72
N LEU A 135 -3.99 15.36 -34.81
CA LEU A 135 -4.23 15.23 -33.37
C LEU A 135 -5.08 16.38 -32.83
N SER A 136 -4.77 17.61 -33.24
CA SER A 136 -5.54 18.79 -32.83
C SER A 136 -6.99 18.75 -33.35
N ALA A 137 -7.21 18.27 -34.58
CA ALA A 137 -8.57 18.07 -35.11
C ALA A 137 -9.37 17.07 -34.25
N LYS A 138 -8.75 15.95 -33.83
CA LYS A 138 -9.38 14.97 -32.93
C LYS A 138 -9.65 15.54 -31.54
N LEU A 139 -8.75 16.36 -30.99
CA LEU A 139 -8.94 17.01 -29.70
C LEU A 139 -10.08 18.04 -29.71
N LEU A 140 -10.43 18.57 -30.88
CA LEU A 140 -11.47 19.59 -31.06
C LEU A 140 -12.81 19.01 -31.53
N GLU A 141 -12.89 17.69 -31.70
CA GLU A 141 -14.12 16.99 -32.04
C GLU A 141 -15.06 16.97 -30.82
N ILE A 142 -16.25 17.54 -31.00
CA ILE A 142 -17.28 17.58 -29.97
C ILE A 142 -18.35 16.54 -30.35
N PRO A 143 -18.74 15.61 -29.46
CA PRO A 143 -19.79 14.65 -29.75
C PRO A 143 -21.10 15.32 -30.13
N GLU A 144 -21.81 14.73 -31.09
CA GLU A 144 -23.12 15.23 -31.51
C GLU A 144 -24.07 15.35 -30.30
N GLY A 145 -24.76 16.48 -30.18
CA GLY A 145 -25.68 16.76 -29.06
C GLY A 145 -25.02 17.32 -27.80
N PHE A 146 -23.69 17.42 -27.72
CA PHE A 146 -23.02 18.05 -26.59
C PHE A 146 -23.07 19.58 -26.70
N VAL A 147 -23.84 20.23 -25.81
CA VAL A 147 -23.98 21.69 -25.77
C VAL A 147 -22.79 22.31 -25.04
N VAL A 148 -21.89 22.94 -25.81
CA VAL A 148 -20.73 23.65 -25.26
C VAL A 148 -21.13 25.02 -24.74
N GLN A 149 -20.62 25.40 -23.57
CA GLN A 149 -20.80 26.73 -23.01
C GLN A 149 -20.14 27.78 -23.91
N ARG A 150 -20.80 28.92 -24.14
CA ARG A 150 -20.41 29.94 -25.14
C ARG A 150 -18.93 30.40 -25.11
N GLN A 151 -18.35 30.59 -23.93
CA GLN A 151 -16.95 31.00 -23.80
C GLN A 151 -15.99 29.85 -24.15
N VAL A 152 -16.35 28.60 -23.81
CA VAL A 152 -15.61 27.40 -24.22
C VAL A 152 -15.70 27.19 -25.73
N SER A 153 -16.87 27.42 -26.36
CA SER A 153 -17.01 27.34 -27.82
C SER A 153 -16.03 28.28 -28.54
N LYS A 154 -15.89 29.51 -28.02
CA LYS A 154 -14.91 30.47 -28.54
C LYS A 154 -13.47 29.96 -28.46
N ILE A 155 -13.10 29.27 -27.37
CA ILE A 155 -11.78 28.65 -27.23
C ILE A 155 -11.57 27.53 -28.26
N TYR A 156 -12.60 26.72 -28.54
CA TYR A 156 -12.52 25.68 -29.58
C TYR A 156 -12.34 26.29 -30.97
N GLU A 157 -13.10 27.32 -31.31
CA GLU A 157 -12.96 28.05 -32.57
C GLU A 157 -11.56 28.65 -32.73
N ASP A 158 -11.01 29.26 -31.67
CA ASP A 158 -9.68 29.84 -31.71
C ASP A 158 -8.60 28.76 -31.84
N ARG A 159 -8.75 27.59 -31.20
CA ARG A 159 -7.86 26.44 -31.37
C ARG A 159 -7.93 25.83 -32.78
N GLN A 160 -9.11 25.81 -33.41
CA GLN A 160 -9.24 25.41 -34.82
C GLN A 160 -8.47 26.38 -35.72
N LYS A 161 -8.55 27.69 -35.47
CA LYS A 161 -7.76 28.69 -36.20
C LYS A 161 -6.26 28.53 -35.96
N MET A 162 -5.83 28.21 -34.74
CA MET A 162 -4.42 27.91 -34.43
C MET A 162 -3.91 26.70 -35.21
N GLN A 163 -4.70 25.63 -35.27
CA GLN A 163 -4.40 24.41 -36.01
C GLN A 163 -4.27 24.67 -37.53
N ALA A 164 -5.11 25.54 -38.08
CA ALA A 164 -5.07 25.96 -39.48
C ALA A 164 -3.98 27.01 -39.80
N GLY A 165 -3.21 27.47 -38.80
CA GLY A 165 -2.18 28.50 -38.98
C GLY A 165 -2.72 29.94 -39.08
N GLY A 166 -4.01 30.15 -38.79
CA GLY A 166 -4.64 31.48 -38.77
C GLY A 166 -4.43 32.24 -37.46
N LEU A 167 -3.98 31.57 -36.40
CA LEU A 167 -3.55 32.16 -35.13
C LEU A 167 -2.25 31.49 -34.65
N PRO A 168 -1.38 32.20 -33.91
CA PRO A 168 -0.20 31.59 -33.30
C PRO A 168 -0.59 30.56 -32.23
N ILE A 169 0.17 29.47 -32.17
CA ILE A 169 0.09 28.49 -31.09
C ILE A 169 0.82 29.09 -29.87
N ASN A 170 0.14 29.16 -28.72
CA ASN A 170 0.74 29.54 -27.43
C ASN A 170 1.47 28.35 -26.77
#